data_AF-A0A8E2J8Y1-F1
#
_entry.id   AF-A0A8E2J8Y1-F1
#
_cell.length_a   1.000
_cell.length_b   1.000
_cell.length_c   1.000
_cell.angle_alpha   90.00
_cell.angle_beta   90.00
_cell.angle_gamma   90.00
#
_symmetry.space_group_name_H-M   'P 1'
#
loop_
_entity.id
_entity.type
_entity.pdbx_description
1 polymer ?
#
loop_
_entity_poly.entity_id
_entity_poly.type
_entity_poly.pdbx_seq_one_letter_code
_entity_poly.pdbx_strand_id
1 'polypeptide(L)'
;MENEPKSLRALFTEAEAKRQELDSFPNPNSTPFQELLAAAIATYEECLRVVAQVGLFSPNETLDDISSGDLQYMLINYHLAELLLRITGGDRKSYLKDARVDYERFLKLLDSYDILSKSDARLLEKYLDNEDTFSMASTTDAAARRETKISRFKEEKELKRKLEYLKQNPTALENDDSALRQIQLTNIALCVSQTFQSLESIALEMQILALAPPVPPAGQPRGLADSRQREGRGSDEYSERLDGPTSRLLSSSGPILSSDGKPLRPFTLLDTRHRLQQGVFRPDHSLPTMTIDEYLEEEKRRGGIIEGGGEQSGIRPEPDEDDLEKADEETIKARAWDEFKEENPKGSGNTLNRG
;
A
#
# COMPACT_ATOMS: atom_id res chain seq x y z
N MET A 1 42.34 24.14 -8.48
CA MET A 1 41.34 25.00 -9.14
C MET A 1 40.48 25.53 -8.01
N GLU A 2 40.50 26.84 -7.83
CA GLU A 2 39.80 27.54 -6.75
C GLU A 2 38.29 27.35 -6.94
N ASN A 3 37.60 26.83 -5.92
CA ASN A 3 36.15 26.67 -5.93
C ASN A 3 35.51 28.06 -5.83
N GLU A 4 35.18 28.67 -6.97
CA GLU A 4 34.26 29.80 -6.99
C GLU A 4 32.93 29.37 -6.34
N PRO A 5 32.33 30.21 -5.47
CA PRO A 5 31.06 29.87 -4.85
C PRO A 5 29.97 29.77 -5.93
N LYS A 6 29.49 28.56 -6.19
CA LYS A 6 28.37 28.32 -7.10
C LYS A 6 27.12 29.01 -6.55
N SER A 7 26.31 29.61 -7.42
CA SER A 7 25.04 30.23 -7.02
C SER A 7 24.03 29.17 -6.59
N LEU A 8 23.12 29.52 -5.67
CA LEU A 8 22.06 28.61 -5.19
C LEU A 8 21.23 28.05 -6.36
N ARG A 9 20.89 28.88 -7.33
CA ARG A 9 20.17 28.48 -8.55
C ARG A 9 20.91 27.40 -9.33
N ALA A 10 22.22 27.58 -9.52
CA ALA A 10 23.05 26.63 -10.25
C ALA A 10 23.17 25.30 -9.49
N LEU A 11 23.42 25.35 -8.18
CA LEU A 11 23.49 24.17 -7.32
C LEU A 11 22.19 23.37 -7.31
N PHE A 12 21.05 24.06 -7.16
CA PHE A 12 19.74 23.42 -7.15
C PHE A 12 19.40 22.79 -8.51
N THR A 13 19.71 23.47 -9.61
CA THR A 13 19.52 22.92 -10.97
C THR A 13 20.40 21.68 -11.19
N GLU A 14 21.64 21.69 -10.70
CA GLU A 14 22.54 20.54 -10.73
C GLU A 14 21.99 19.36 -9.90
N ALA A 15 21.45 19.64 -8.71
CA ALA A 15 20.85 18.63 -7.83
C ALA A 15 19.57 18.01 -8.45
N GLU A 16 18.71 18.83 -9.04
CA GLU A 16 17.52 18.39 -9.77
C GLU A 16 17.86 17.53 -10.98
N ALA A 17 18.89 17.92 -11.75
CA ALA A 17 19.35 17.13 -12.90
C ALA A 17 19.82 15.74 -12.46
N LYS A 18 20.65 15.65 -11.41
CA LYS A 18 21.10 14.36 -10.86
C LYS A 18 19.92 13.52 -10.34
N ARG A 19 18.95 14.16 -9.67
CA ARG A 19 17.75 13.48 -9.17
C ARG A 19 16.90 12.90 -10.30
N GLN A 20 16.70 13.64 -11.37
CA GLN A 20 15.95 13.16 -12.55
C GLN A 20 16.71 12.07 -13.29
N GLU A 21 18.04 12.16 -13.35
CA GLU A 21 18.90 11.13 -13.95
C GLU A 21 18.78 9.79 -13.22
N LEU A 22 18.58 9.78 -11.89
CA LEU A 22 18.35 8.54 -11.11
C LEU A 22 17.14 7.74 -11.61
N ASP A 23 16.11 8.40 -12.15
CA ASP A 23 14.90 7.71 -12.64
C ASP A 23 15.13 7.00 -13.99
N SER A 24 16.25 7.29 -14.67
CA SER A 24 16.66 6.58 -15.88
C SER A 24 17.32 5.22 -15.60
N PHE A 25 17.76 4.99 -14.36
CA PHE A 25 18.43 3.75 -13.99
C PHE A 25 17.43 2.62 -13.73
N PRO A 26 17.65 1.42 -14.30
CA PRO A 26 16.74 0.29 -14.13
C PRO A 26 16.88 -0.42 -12.77
N ASN A 27 18.03 -0.29 -12.09
CA ASN A 27 18.30 -1.02 -10.85
C ASN A 27 18.89 -0.07 -9.77
N PRO A 28 18.16 0.15 -8.65
CA PRO A 28 18.61 1.01 -7.57
C PRO A 28 19.76 0.41 -6.75
N ASN A 29 20.03 -0.90 -6.85
CA ASN A 29 21.14 -1.55 -6.14
C ASN A 29 22.47 -1.47 -6.91
N SER A 30 22.50 -0.83 -8.09
CA SER A 30 23.72 -0.72 -8.88
C SER A 30 24.69 0.30 -8.27
N THR A 31 25.99 0.02 -8.30
CA THR A 31 27.04 0.94 -7.86
C THR A 31 26.94 2.33 -8.50
N PRO A 32 26.79 2.47 -9.85
CA PRO A 32 26.68 3.80 -10.45
C PRO A 32 25.44 4.58 -9.97
N PHE A 33 24.32 3.88 -9.70
CA PHE A 33 23.14 4.52 -9.12
C PHE A 33 23.41 5.05 -7.71
N GLN A 34 24.05 4.25 -6.85
CA GLN A 34 24.35 4.65 -5.48
C GLN A 34 25.41 5.78 -5.41
N GLU A 35 26.37 5.80 -6.34
CA GLU A 35 27.33 6.91 -6.49
C GLU A 35 26.64 8.21 -6.93
N LEU A 36 25.74 8.14 -7.93
CA LEU A 36 24.95 9.29 -8.36
C LEU A 36 24.00 9.77 -7.25
N LEU A 37 23.40 8.85 -6.51
CA LEU A 37 22.54 9.13 -5.38
C LEU A 37 23.30 9.89 -4.28
N ALA A 38 24.47 9.39 -3.89
CA ALA A 38 25.33 10.06 -2.91
C ALA A 38 25.77 11.46 -3.39
N ALA A 39 26.09 11.60 -4.68
CA ALA A 39 26.42 12.89 -5.28
C ALA A 39 25.21 13.85 -5.27
N ALA A 40 24.00 13.36 -5.53
CA ALA A 40 22.77 14.16 -5.45
C ALA A 40 22.50 14.64 -4.02
N ILE A 41 22.60 13.74 -3.03
CA ILE A 41 22.44 14.07 -1.60
C ILE A 41 23.44 15.17 -1.19
N ALA A 42 24.73 15.00 -1.49
CA ALA A 42 25.75 15.98 -1.17
C ALA A 42 25.47 17.36 -1.80
N THR A 43 24.92 17.39 -3.02
CA THR A 43 24.57 18.64 -3.71
C THR A 43 23.36 19.33 -3.04
N TYR A 44 22.35 18.58 -2.61
CA TYR A 44 21.20 19.14 -1.86
C TYR A 44 21.60 19.62 -0.46
N GLU A 45 22.49 18.91 0.24
CA GLU A 45 23.05 19.37 1.52
C GLU A 45 23.81 20.70 1.36
N GLU A 46 24.54 20.87 0.25
CA GLU A 46 25.19 22.14 -0.07
C GLU A 46 24.15 23.23 -0.36
N CYS A 47 23.06 22.92 -1.08
CA CYS A 47 21.95 23.86 -1.27
C CYS A 47 21.35 24.32 0.06
N LEU A 48 21.12 23.40 1.02
CA LEU A 48 20.62 23.75 2.36
C LEU A 48 21.58 24.68 3.10
N ARG A 49 22.89 24.43 3.02
CA ARG A 49 23.89 25.31 3.66
C ARG A 49 23.83 26.72 3.08
N VAL A 50 23.71 26.84 1.75
CA VAL A 50 23.60 28.15 1.09
C VAL A 50 22.29 28.85 1.44
N VAL A 51 21.16 28.12 1.46
CA VAL A 51 19.85 28.66 1.89
C VAL A 51 19.92 29.23 3.31
N ALA A 52 20.55 28.49 4.24
CA ALA A 52 20.72 28.93 5.62
C ALA A 52 21.66 30.14 5.75
N GLN A 53 22.73 30.21 4.94
CA GLN A 53 23.66 31.35 4.91
C GLN A 53 23.02 32.62 4.35
N VAL A 54 22.20 32.49 3.32
CA VAL A 54 21.44 33.61 2.73
C VAL A 54 20.30 34.03 3.66
N GLY A 55 19.81 33.13 4.50
CA GLY A 55 18.64 33.38 5.36
C GLY A 55 17.36 33.52 4.54
N LEU A 56 17.23 32.73 3.46
CA LEU A 56 16.14 32.84 2.49
C LEU A 56 14.76 32.58 3.09
N PHE A 57 14.70 31.76 4.15
CA PHE A 57 13.48 31.50 4.89
C PHE A 57 13.65 31.93 6.34
N SER A 58 12.77 32.82 6.79
CA SER A 58 12.73 33.32 8.16
C SER A 58 11.38 33.01 8.80
N PRO A 59 11.33 32.66 10.10
CA PRO A 59 10.08 32.36 10.79
C PRO A 59 9.12 33.55 10.94
N ASN A 60 9.58 34.77 10.62
CA ASN A 60 8.77 35.99 10.69
C ASN A 60 8.26 36.47 9.32
N GLU A 61 8.48 35.69 8.25
CA GLU A 61 8.01 36.00 6.91
C GLU A 61 6.70 35.28 6.61
N THR A 62 5.93 35.86 5.69
CA THR A 62 4.71 35.25 5.18
C THR A 62 4.94 34.67 3.79
N LEU A 63 4.01 33.84 3.31
CA LEU A 63 4.08 33.28 1.97
C LEU A 63 4.24 34.37 0.89
N ASP A 64 3.62 35.53 1.08
CA ASP A 64 3.64 36.63 0.12
C ASP A 64 5.00 37.34 0.00
N ASP A 65 5.87 37.19 1.00
CA ASP A 65 7.22 37.77 1.00
C ASP A 65 8.22 36.98 0.13
N ILE A 66 7.82 35.78 -0.32
CA ILE A 66 8.69 34.87 -1.07
C ILE A 66 8.42 34.96 -2.57
N SER A 67 9.49 35.14 -3.34
CA SER A 67 9.41 35.16 -4.79
C SER A 67 8.96 33.80 -5.34
N SER A 68 8.19 33.82 -6.42
CA SER A 68 7.64 32.61 -7.03
C SER A 68 8.71 31.61 -7.46
N GLY A 69 9.91 32.09 -7.82
CA GLY A 69 11.06 31.26 -8.17
C GLY A 69 11.81 30.66 -6.97
N ASP A 70 11.65 31.23 -5.77
CA ASP A 70 12.35 30.75 -4.56
C ASP A 70 11.53 29.71 -3.78
N LEU A 71 10.22 29.60 -4.06
CA LEU A 71 9.34 28.56 -3.50
C LEU A 71 9.86 27.13 -3.74
N GLN A 72 10.56 26.90 -4.85
CA GLN A 72 11.13 25.59 -5.17
C GLN A 72 12.15 25.12 -4.12
N TYR A 73 12.82 26.04 -3.42
CA TYR A 73 13.83 25.69 -2.42
C TYR A 73 13.23 25.18 -1.11
N MET A 74 11.92 25.38 -0.87
CA MET A 74 11.23 24.75 0.26
C MET A 74 11.23 23.23 0.15
N LEU A 75 11.34 22.69 -1.07
CA LEU A 75 11.32 21.25 -1.36
C LEU A 75 12.67 20.56 -1.13
N ILE A 76 13.74 21.28 -0.77
CA ILE A 76 15.07 20.68 -0.61
C ILE A 76 15.06 19.57 0.45
N ASN A 77 14.48 19.83 1.63
CA ASN A 77 14.38 18.83 2.70
C ASN A 77 13.52 17.62 2.26
N TYR A 78 12.44 17.86 1.52
CA TYR A 78 11.61 16.79 0.95
C TYR A 78 12.42 15.89 0.00
N HIS A 79 13.19 16.49 -0.92
CA HIS A 79 14.01 15.73 -1.86
C HIS A 79 15.15 14.97 -1.17
N LEU A 80 15.78 15.54 -0.14
CA LEU A 80 16.77 14.84 0.67
C LEU A 80 16.18 13.58 1.32
N ALA A 81 15.02 13.70 1.96
CA ALA A 81 14.36 12.57 2.60
C ALA A 81 14.07 11.44 1.58
N GLU A 82 13.52 11.76 0.41
CA GLU A 82 13.28 10.79 -0.66
C GLU A 82 14.56 10.09 -1.14
N LEU A 83 15.66 10.84 -1.28
CA LEU A 83 16.95 10.28 -1.68
C LEU A 83 17.54 9.35 -0.60
N LEU A 84 17.45 9.74 0.68
CA LEU A 84 17.87 8.90 1.80
C LEU A 84 17.12 7.56 1.82
N LEU A 85 15.82 7.57 1.51
CA LEU A 85 15.01 6.35 1.43
C LEU A 85 15.44 5.42 0.28
N ARG A 86 16.17 5.91 -0.73
CA ARG A 86 16.68 5.13 -1.88
C ARG A 86 18.08 4.55 -1.66
N ILE A 87 18.74 4.85 -0.53
CA ILE A 87 20.05 4.28 -0.20
C ILE A 87 19.92 2.78 0.06
N THR A 88 20.82 2.01 -0.54
CA THR A 88 20.87 0.55 -0.37
C THR A 88 22.15 0.15 0.35
N GLY A 89 22.04 -0.72 1.35
CA GLY A 89 23.15 -1.07 2.25
C GLY A 89 23.27 -0.13 3.46
N GLY A 90 24.25 -0.38 4.33
CA GLY A 90 24.46 0.40 5.56
C GLY A 90 23.44 0.12 6.68
N ASP A 91 23.32 1.07 7.62
CA ASP A 91 22.33 1.00 8.69
C ASP A 91 21.00 1.61 8.21
N ARG A 92 20.08 0.77 7.73
CA ARG A 92 18.76 1.23 7.27
C ARG A 92 18.03 2.06 8.33
N LYS A 93 18.20 1.73 9.61
CA LYS A 93 17.52 2.42 10.71
C LYS A 93 18.01 3.86 10.86
N SER A 94 19.28 4.15 10.58
CA SER A 94 19.78 5.52 10.62
C SER A 94 19.20 6.34 9.47
N TYR A 95 19.20 5.81 8.24
CA TYR A 95 18.65 6.51 7.08
C TYR A 95 17.16 6.84 7.23
N LEU A 96 16.37 5.93 7.82
CA LEU A 96 14.96 6.18 8.12
C LEU A 96 14.77 7.33 9.12
N LYS A 97 15.62 7.40 10.15
CA LYS A 97 15.58 8.50 11.12
C LYS A 97 15.97 9.83 10.50
N ASP A 98 17.02 9.84 9.67
CA ASP A 98 17.48 11.04 9.00
C ASP A 98 16.42 11.55 8.01
N ALA A 99 15.85 10.67 7.19
CA ALA A 99 14.74 11.02 6.29
C ALA A 99 13.52 11.56 7.04
N ARG A 100 13.19 10.97 8.19
CA ARG A 100 12.10 11.44 9.06
C ARG A 100 12.36 12.86 9.58
N VAL A 101 13.58 13.17 10.02
CA VAL A 101 13.98 14.51 10.46
C VAL A 101 13.84 15.52 9.31
N ASP A 102 14.24 15.16 8.10
CA ASP A 102 14.14 16.06 6.94
C ASP A 102 12.67 16.29 6.52
N TYR A 103 11.83 15.24 6.55
CA TYR A 103 10.38 15.42 6.36
C TYR A 103 9.75 16.32 7.43
N GLU A 104 10.15 16.21 8.69
CA GLU A 104 9.67 17.10 9.74
C GLU A 104 10.11 18.54 9.53
N ARG A 105 11.36 18.78 9.13
CA ARG A 105 11.85 20.13 8.78
C ARG A 105 11.06 20.73 7.64
N PHE A 106 10.75 19.92 6.61
CA PHE A 106 9.91 20.32 5.50
C PHE A 106 8.50 20.74 5.96
N LEU A 107 7.81 19.88 6.73
CA LEU A 107 6.45 20.18 7.19
C LEU A 107 6.41 21.38 8.15
N LYS A 108 7.36 21.49 9.08
CA LYS A 108 7.47 22.63 10.01
C LYS A 108 7.72 23.95 9.27
N LEU A 109 8.53 23.93 8.21
CA LEU A 109 8.73 25.09 7.35
C LEU A 109 7.43 25.48 6.65
N LEU A 110 6.70 24.53 6.07
CA LEU A 110 5.43 24.85 5.41
C LEU A 110 4.35 25.35 6.37
N ASP A 111 4.33 24.82 7.60
CA ASP A 111 3.43 25.26 8.67
C ASP A 111 3.74 26.71 9.09
N SER A 112 5.01 27.09 9.23
CA SER A 112 5.38 28.47 9.61
C SER A 112 5.01 29.53 8.58
N TYR A 113 4.83 29.12 7.32
CA TYR A 113 4.41 30.00 6.21
C TYR A 113 2.91 29.89 5.89
N ASP A 114 2.12 29.17 6.71
CA ASP A 114 0.68 28.92 6.51
C ASP A 114 0.36 28.29 5.13
N ILE A 115 1.29 27.50 4.57
CA ILE A 115 1.12 26.83 3.27
C ILE A 115 0.32 25.54 3.41
N LEU A 116 0.37 24.90 4.59
CA LEU A 116 -0.35 23.66 4.84
C LEU A 116 -1.86 23.88 4.81
N SER A 117 -2.58 22.97 4.15
CA SER A 117 -4.03 22.95 4.21
C SER A 117 -4.50 22.65 5.65
N LYS A 118 -5.70 23.08 6.01
CA LYS A 118 -6.27 22.81 7.35
C LYS A 118 -6.32 21.31 7.69
N SER A 119 -6.55 20.46 6.70
CA SER A 119 -6.52 19.01 6.86
C SER A 119 -5.11 18.48 7.11
N ASP A 120 -4.12 19.05 6.45
CA ASP A 120 -2.73 18.61 6.56
C ASP A 120 -2.06 19.13 7.83
N ALA A 121 -2.39 20.34 8.29
CA ALA A 121 -1.97 20.86 9.59
C ALA A 121 -2.48 19.99 10.76
N ARG A 122 -3.75 19.55 10.70
CA ARG A 122 -4.30 18.58 11.67
C ARG A 122 -3.61 17.22 11.60
N LEU A 123 -3.17 16.82 10.40
CA LEU A 123 -2.46 15.57 10.22
C LEU A 123 -1.03 15.66 10.77
N LEU A 124 -0.38 16.83 10.64
CA LEU A 124 0.89 17.13 11.26
C LEU A 124 0.78 17.11 12.80
N GLU A 125 -0.25 17.72 13.38
CA GLU A 125 -0.52 17.64 14.83
C GLU A 125 -0.66 16.18 15.29
N LYS A 126 -1.50 15.40 14.60
CA LYS A 126 -1.67 13.96 14.88
C LYS A 126 -0.35 13.18 14.77
N TYR A 127 0.50 13.55 13.81
CA TYR A 127 1.83 12.96 13.65
C TYR A 127 2.74 13.29 14.83
N LEU A 128 2.80 14.56 15.25
CA LEU A 128 3.63 15.02 16.36
C LEU A 128 3.21 14.39 17.70
N ASP A 129 1.92 14.09 17.88
CA ASP A 129 1.44 13.37 19.06
C ASP A 129 1.94 11.92 19.13
N ASN A 130 2.01 11.23 17.99
CA ASN A 130 2.32 9.80 17.91
C ASN A 130 3.19 9.45 16.70
N GLU A 131 4.44 9.85 16.80
CA GLU A 131 5.47 9.70 15.76
C GLU A 131 5.71 8.25 15.31
N ASP A 132 5.86 7.31 16.25
CA ASP A 132 6.26 5.93 15.95
C ASP A 132 5.10 5.04 15.48
N THR A 133 3.85 5.46 15.74
CA THR A 133 2.62 4.71 15.36
C THR A 133 1.74 5.54 14.44
N PHE A 134 2.34 6.50 13.73
CA PHE A 134 1.60 7.38 12.84
C PHE A 134 0.90 6.58 11.74
N SER A 135 -0.40 6.86 11.57
CA SER A 135 -1.16 6.41 10.40
C SER A 135 -2.10 7.52 9.98
N MET A 136 -2.19 7.74 8.66
CA MET A 136 -3.08 8.77 8.10
C MET A 136 -4.55 8.43 8.34
N ALA A 137 -4.87 7.15 8.48
CA ALA A 137 -6.21 6.64 8.53
C ALA A 137 -6.57 6.04 9.91
N SER A 138 -7.84 5.70 10.10
CA SER A 138 -8.26 4.95 11.29
C SER A 138 -7.63 3.55 11.27
N THR A 139 -7.03 3.14 12.38
CA THR A 139 -6.51 1.77 12.58
C THR A 139 -7.59 0.80 13.02
N THR A 140 -8.74 1.29 13.51
CA THR A 140 -9.83 0.49 14.09
C THR A 140 -10.91 0.14 13.06
N ASP A 141 -11.22 1.06 12.15
CA ASP A 141 -12.28 0.88 11.15
C ASP A 141 -11.70 0.71 9.75
N ALA A 142 -11.86 -0.50 9.18
CA ALA A 142 -11.40 -0.84 7.84
C ALA A 142 -12.12 -0.06 6.73
N ALA A 143 -13.41 0.26 6.90
CA ALA A 143 -14.17 1.02 5.91
C ALA A 143 -13.69 2.47 5.88
N ALA A 144 -13.58 3.12 7.04
CA ALA A 144 -12.99 4.46 7.14
C ALA A 144 -11.55 4.48 6.61
N ARG A 145 -10.74 3.46 6.89
CA ARG A 145 -9.37 3.36 6.36
C ARG A 145 -9.31 3.34 4.85
N ARG A 146 -10.18 2.56 4.22
CA ARG A 146 -10.28 2.49 2.77
C ARG A 146 -10.72 3.83 2.19
N GLU A 147 -11.72 4.48 2.79
CA GLU A 147 -12.22 5.76 2.30
C GLU A 147 -11.16 6.87 2.37
N THR A 148 -10.42 6.97 3.48
CA THR A 148 -9.30 7.93 3.59
C THR A 148 -8.25 7.70 2.51
N LYS A 149 -7.86 6.43 2.25
CA LYS A 149 -6.90 6.11 1.18
C LYS A 149 -7.44 6.46 -0.21
N ILE A 150 -8.73 6.24 -0.46
CA ILE A 150 -9.37 6.60 -1.74
C ILE A 150 -9.39 8.12 -1.92
N SER A 151 -9.77 8.88 -0.89
CA SER A 151 -9.76 10.35 -0.94
C SER A 151 -8.36 10.88 -1.25
N ARG A 152 -7.35 10.43 -0.51
CA ARG A 152 -5.97 10.87 -0.71
C ARG A 152 -5.44 10.49 -2.10
N PHE A 153 -5.76 9.30 -2.59
CA PHE A 153 -5.38 8.90 -3.95
C PHE A 153 -6.04 9.77 -5.02
N LYS A 154 -7.31 10.16 -4.83
CA LYS A 154 -8.01 11.09 -5.74
C LYS A 154 -7.37 12.48 -5.70
N GLU A 155 -7.11 13.03 -4.51
CA GLU A 155 -6.42 14.32 -4.32
C GLU A 155 -5.05 14.32 -5.01
N GLU A 156 -4.24 13.29 -4.79
CA GLU A 156 -2.91 13.16 -5.43
C GLU A 156 -3.02 13.10 -6.96
N LYS A 157 -4.00 12.35 -7.49
CA LYS A 157 -4.26 12.25 -8.93
C LYS A 157 -4.69 13.60 -9.52
N GLU A 158 -5.52 14.35 -8.82
CA GLU A 158 -5.95 15.70 -9.23
C GLU A 158 -4.78 16.69 -9.24
N LEU A 159 -3.92 16.66 -8.23
CA LEU A 159 -2.71 17.48 -8.16
C LEU A 159 -1.74 17.17 -9.31
N LYS A 160 -1.49 15.89 -9.59
CA LYS A 160 -0.67 15.47 -10.74
C LYS A 160 -1.24 15.93 -12.07
N ARG A 161 -2.56 15.76 -12.26
CA ARG A 161 -3.24 16.24 -13.48
C ARG A 161 -3.15 17.76 -13.62
N LYS A 162 -3.30 18.50 -12.52
CA LYS A 162 -3.18 19.97 -12.52
C LYS A 162 -1.77 20.42 -12.88
N LEU A 163 -0.74 19.77 -12.33
CA LEU A 163 0.66 20.04 -12.70
C LEU A 163 0.93 19.76 -14.18
N GLU A 164 0.42 18.65 -14.70
CA GLU A 164 0.57 18.31 -16.12
C GLU A 164 -0.09 19.36 -17.01
N TYR A 165 -1.33 19.75 -16.71
CA TYR A 165 -2.05 20.79 -17.44
C TYR A 165 -1.32 22.14 -17.43
N LEU A 166 -0.80 22.55 -16.27
CA LEU A 166 -0.05 23.81 -16.15
C LEU A 166 1.28 23.75 -16.91
N LYS A 167 1.95 22.59 -16.95
CA LYS A 167 3.20 22.39 -17.70
C LYS A 167 3.02 22.38 -19.22
N GLN A 168 1.82 22.06 -19.73
CA GLN A 168 1.54 22.01 -21.18
C GLN A 168 1.54 23.39 -21.86
N ASN A 169 1.44 24.49 -21.10
CA ASN A 169 1.41 25.86 -21.63
C ASN A 169 2.69 26.64 -21.25
N PRO A 170 3.85 26.33 -21.84
CA PRO A 170 5.13 26.96 -21.47
C PRO A 170 5.15 28.47 -21.73
N THR A 171 4.41 28.95 -22.73
CA THR A 171 4.29 30.38 -23.06
C THR A 171 3.58 31.18 -21.96
N ALA A 172 2.72 30.54 -21.17
CA ALA A 172 2.10 31.15 -20.00
C ALA A 172 3.10 31.23 -18.83
N LEU A 173 3.96 30.22 -18.63
CA LEU A 173 4.98 30.25 -17.56
C LEU A 173 6.01 31.37 -17.73
N GLU A 174 6.41 31.66 -18.97
CA GLU A 174 7.46 32.66 -19.22
C GLU A 174 6.99 34.10 -18.98
N ASN A 175 5.69 34.34 -19.13
CA ASN A 175 5.12 35.70 -19.09
C ASN A 175 4.24 35.96 -17.85
N ASP A 176 3.77 34.90 -17.16
CA ASP A 176 2.85 35.00 -16.03
C ASP A 176 3.46 34.41 -14.74
N ASP A 177 3.99 35.29 -13.88
CA ASP A 177 4.51 34.92 -12.58
C ASP A 177 3.45 34.23 -11.69
N SER A 178 2.18 34.60 -11.84
CA SER A 178 1.08 33.96 -11.11
C SER A 178 0.91 32.49 -11.51
N ALA A 179 1.11 32.17 -12.79
CA ALA A 179 1.08 30.80 -13.27
C ALA A 179 2.26 29.99 -12.71
N LEU A 180 3.46 30.57 -12.69
CA LEU A 180 4.64 29.94 -12.08
C LEU A 180 4.45 29.70 -10.58
N ARG A 181 3.94 30.69 -9.85
CA ARG A 181 3.61 30.57 -8.42
C ARG A 181 2.61 29.45 -8.18
N GLN A 182 1.56 29.36 -8.99
CA GLN A 182 0.55 28.31 -8.88
C GLN A 182 1.15 26.91 -9.12
N ILE A 183 2.08 26.77 -10.06
CA ILE A 183 2.78 25.51 -10.31
C ILE A 183 3.61 25.11 -9.08
N GLN A 184 4.36 26.04 -8.50
CA GLN A 184 5.18 25.73 -7.33
C GLN A 184 4.33 25.34 -6.13
N LEU A 185 3.25 26.08 -5.84
CA LEU A 185 2.33 25.74 -4.76
C LEU A 185 1.62 24.40 -4.96
N THR A 186 1.22 24.08 -6.20
CA THR A 186 0.61 22.77 -6.50
C THR A 186 1.62 21.63 -6.40
N ASN A 187 2.89 21.87 -6.72
CA ASN A 187 3.97 20.91 -6.52
C ASN A 187 4.23 20.68 -5.03
N ILE A 188 4.28 21.75 -4.23
CA ILE A 188 4.41 21.66 -2.77
C ILE A 188 3.25 20.85 -2.17
N ALA A 189 2.01 21.12 -2.57
CA ALA A 189 0.84 20.36 -2.09
C ALA A 189 0.91 18.87 -2.43
N LEU A 190 1.44 18.52 -3.61
CA LEU A 190 1.69 17.14 -3.99
C LEU A 190 2.75 16.50 -3.08
N CYS A 191 3.88 17.18 -2.86
CA CYS A 191 4.95 16.70 -1.98
C CYS A 191 4.50 16.55 -0.53
N VAL A 192 3.61 17.42 -0.02
CA VAL A 192 2.99 17.28 1.31
C VAL A 192 2.18 15.98 1.39
N SER A 193 1.35 15.72 0.39
CA SER A 193 0.55 14.48 0.33
C SER A 193 1.42 13.23 0.30
N GLN A 194 2.54 13.28 -0.43
CA GLN A 194 3.52 12.19 -0.49
C GLN A 194 4.31 12.03 0.83
N THR A 195 4.65 13.14 1.49
CA THR A 195 5.36 13.15 2.77
C THR A 195 4.60 12.36 3.83
N PHE A 196 3.30 12.58 3.99
CA PHE A 196 2.52 11.82 4.97
C PHE A 196 2.43 10.32 4.66
N GLN A 197 2.39 9.94 3.38
CA GLN A 197 2.46 8.54 2.97
C GLN A 197 3.83 7.93 3.32
N SER A 198 4.91 8.67 3.06
CA SER A 198 6.27 8.27 3.41
C SER A 198 6.46 8.16 4.92
N LEU A 199 5.92 9.08 5.73
CA LEU A 199 5.97 9.01 7.19
C LEU A 199 5.22 7.79 7.75
N GLU A 200 4.03 7.45 7.23
CA GLU A 200 3.33 6.21 7.60
C GLU A 200 4.17 4.98 7.21
N SER A 201 4.79 4.98 6.03
CA SER A 201 5.68 3.89 5.60
C SER A 201 6.92 3.76 6.48
N ILE A 202 7.55 4.87 6.86
CA ILE A 202 8.72 4.89 7.75
C ILE A 202 8.35 4.34 9.12
N ALA A 203 7.21 4.74 9.70
CA ALA A 203 6.75 4.23 10.99
C ALA A 203 6.58 2.70 10.98
N LEU A 204 5.93 2.16 9.93
CA LEU A 204 5.76 0.72 9.75
C LEU A 204 7.11 0.01 9.54
N GLU A 205 8.01 0.57 8.73
CA GLU A 205 9.34 -0.02 8.50
C GLU A 205 10.18 -0.02 9.79
N MET A 206 10.14 1.05 10.57
CA MET A 206 10.81 1.13 11.87
C MET A 206 10.28 0.08 12.85
N GLN A 207 8.96 -0.15 12.87
CA GLN A 207 8.35 -1.21 13.69
C GLN A 207 8.87 -2.60 13.28
N ILE A 208 8.94 -2.88 11.97
CA ILE A 208 9.44 -4.15 11.45
C ILE A 208 10.92 -4.34 11.80
N LEU A 209 11.75 -3.30 11.63
CA LEU A 209 13.17 -3.35 11.96
C LEU A 209 13.41 -3.49 13.47
N ALA A 210 12.53 -2.97 14.32
CA ALA A 210 12.62 -3.17 15.77
C ALA A 210 12.37 -4.63 16.19
N LEU A 211 11.58 -5.38 15.40
CA LEU A 211 11.33 -6.79 15.61
C LEU A 211 12.39 -7.71 14.96
N ALA A 212 13.30 -7.15 14.17
CA ALA A 212 14.33 -7.92 13.49
C ALA A 212 15.32 -8.54 14.49
N PRO A 213 15.67 -9.83 14.35
CA PRO A 213 16.66 -10.46 15.22
C PRO A 213 18.02 -9.76 15.08
N PRO A 214 18.79 -9.65 16.18
CA PRO A 214 20.09 -8.98 16.14
C PRO A 214 21.02 -9.67 15.14
N VAL A 215 21.82 -8.89 14.42
CA VAL A 215 22.83 -9.42 13.51
C VAL A 215 23.75 -10.34 14.32
N PRO A 216 23.93 -11.61 13.92
CA PRO A 216 24.79 -12.53 14.65
C PRO A 216 26.23 -11.96 14.69
N PRO A 217 26.93 -12.08 15.83
CA PRO A 217 28.27 -11.54 15.98
C PRO A 217 29.20 -12.13 14.92
N ALA A 218 30.05 -11.27 14.33
CA ALA A 218 31.04 -11.67 13.34
C ALA A 218 31.93 -12.79 13.90
N GLY A 219 31.85 -13.98 13.30
CA GLY A 219 32.61 -15.16 13.71
C GLY A 219 31.78 -16.35 14.21
N GLN A 220 30.46 -16.22 14.39
CA GLN A 220 29.62 -17.41 14.46
C GLN A 220 29.47 -18.00 13.05
N PRO A 221 29.77 -19.30 12.84
CA PRO A 221 29.39 -19.96 11.59
C PRO A 221 27.89 -19.73 11.46
N ARG A 222 27.45 -19.09 10.36
CA ARG A 222 26.03 -18.94 10.05
C ARG A 222 25.42 -20.33 10.23
N GLY A 223 24.61 -20.48 11.28
CA GLY A 223 24.04 -21.76 11.65
C GLY A 223 23.36 -22.32 10.43
N LEU A 224 23.90 -23.45 9.94
CA LEU A 224 23.43 -24.27 8.84
C LEU A 224 22.85 -23.45 7.69
N ALA A 225 23.68 -23.19 6.68
CA ALA A 225 23.18 -22.89 5.34
C ALA A 225 21.96 -23.78 5.07
N ASP A 226 20.82 -23.16 4.79
CA ASP A 226 19.61 -23.87 4.40
C ASP A 226 20.03 -24.89 3.34
N SER A 227 19.90 -26.18 3.64
CA SER A 227 20.39 -27.29 2.80
C SER A 227 19.73 -27.30 1.41
N ARG A 228 18.79 -26.38 1.16
CA ARG A 228 18.17 -26.10 -0.14
C ARG A 228 19.01 -25.20 -1.05
N GLN A 229 20.08 -24.55 -0.57
CA GLN A 229 20.90 -23.62 -1.36
C GLN A 229 22.08 -24.32 -2.06
N ARG A 230 21.74 -25.10 -3.10
CA ARG A 230 22.54 -25.32 -4.33
C ARG A 230 24.08 -25.46 -4.19
N GLU A 231 24.57 -26.56 -3.61
CA GLU A 231 25.86 -27.11 -4.02
C GLU A 231 25.65 -28.07 -5.21
N GLY A 232 25.58 -27.48 -6.39
CA GLY A 232 25.57 -28.21 -7.65
C GLY A 232 26.89 -28.03 -8.38
N ARG A 233 27.94 -28.77 -7.97
CA ARG A 233 29.00 -29.36 -8.82
C ARG A 233 30.26 -29.67 -8.02
N GLY A 234 30.54 -30.97 -7.85
CA GLY A 234 31.90 -31.51 -7.77
C GLY A 234 32.21 -32.31 -6.52
N SER A 235 32.45 -33.62 -6.70
CA SER A 235 33.07 -34.58 -5.76
C SER A 235 32.35 -34.81 -4.43
N ASP A 236 32.22 -35.99 -3.84
CA ASP A 236 32.58 -37.37 -4.14
C ASP A 236 31.71 -38.23 -3.20
N GLU A 237 31.31 -39.41 -3.67
CA GLU A 237 31.13 -40.62 -2.87
C GLU A 237 30.33 -40.64 -1.53
N TYR A 238 29.38 -39.72 -1.30
CA TYR A 238 28.34 -39.93 -0.29
C TYR A 238 27.00 -39.35 -0.74
N SER A 239 25.99 -40.20 -0.94
CA SER A 239 24.64 -39.76 -1.31
C SER A 239 23.73 -39.69 -0.07
N GLU A 240 23.37 -38.48 0.35
CA GLU A 240 22.35 -38.21 1.38
C GLU A 240 20.90 -38.39 0.86
N ARG A 241 20.71 -39.18 -0.20
CA ARG A 241 19.39 -39.67 -0.59
C ARG A 241 19.14 -40.97 0.15
N LEU A 242 18.16 -40.99 1.06
CA LEU A 242 17.65 -42.24 1.63
C LEU A 242 17.08 -43.17 0.53
N ASP A 243 16.67 -42.58 -0.61
CA ASP A 243 16.20 -43.28 -1.79
C ASP A 243 17.29 -43.30 -2.90
N GLY A 244 18.16 -44.30 -2.84
CA GLY A 244 19.04 -44.62 -3.97
C GLY A 244 18.24 -45.04 -5.22
N PRO A 245 18.80 -44.94 -6.43
CA PRO A 245 18.10 -45.34 -7.65
C PRO A 245 17.65 -46.80 -7.55
N THR A 246 16.33 -47.00 -7.61
CA THR A 246 15.62 -48.29 -7.45
C THR A 246 16.13 -49.40 -8.38
N SER A 247 16.84 -49.02 -9.44
CA SER A 247 17.58 -49.91 -10.34
C SER A 247 18.57 -50.86 -9.62
N ARG A 248 19.21 -50.43 -8.52
CA ARG A 248 20.13 -51.30 -7.74
C ARG A 248 19.42 -52.28 -6.80
N LEU A 249 18.15 -52.04 -6.45
CA LEU A 249 17.37 -52.92 -5.57
C LEU A 249 16.63 -54.02 -6.35
N LEU A 250 16.33 -53.77 -7.63
CA LEU A 250 15.66 -54.70 -8.54
C LEU A 250 16.59 -55.80 -9.10
N SER A 251 17.91 -55.66 -8.96
CA SER A 251 18.87 -56.70 -9.41
C SER A 251 19.06 -57.84 -8.41
N SER A 252 18.45 -57.74 -7.23
CA SER A 252 18.44 -58.81 -6.24
C SER A 252 17.40 -59.85 -6.67
N SER A 253 17.81 -61.03 -7.15
CA SER A 253 16.90 -62.14 -7.52
C SER A 253 16.84 -63.15 -6.38
N GLY A 254 15.69 -63.27 -5.72
CA GLY A 254 15.54 -64.09 -4.49
C GLY A 254 14.22 -63.83 -3.72
N PRO A 255 13.89 -64.67 -2.72
CA PRO A 255 12.59 -64.66 -2.04
C PRO A 255 12.36 -63.41 -1.19
N ILE A 256 11.11 -62.92 -1.13
CA ILE A 256 10.73 -61.67 -0.43
C ILE A 256 10.64 -61.87 1.10
N LEU A 257 10.30 -63.09 1.55
CA LEU A 257 10.16 -63.45 2.96
C LEU A 257 11.10 -64.62 3.27
N SER A 258 11.63 -64.66 4.50
CA SER A 258 12.20 -65.90 5.04
C SER A 258 11.09 -66.92 5.36
N SER A 259 11.45 -68.19 5.57
CA SER A 259 10.51 -69.24 6.02
C SER A 259 9.81 -68.91 7.34
N ASP A 260 10.39 -68.02 8.14
CA ASP A 260 9.85 -67.54 9.41
C ASP A 260 9.06 -66.23 9.26
N GLY A 261 8.74 -65.81 8.03
CA GLY A 261 7.89 -64.65 7.73
C GLY A 261 8.56 -63.29 7.92
N LYS A 262 9.89 -63.23 8.11
CA LYS A 262 10.62 -61.97 8.24
C LYS A 262 10.89 -61.38 6.84
N PRO A 263 10.59 -60.11 6.59
CA PRO A 263 10.85 -59.50 5.30
C PRO A 263 12.35 -59.31 5.08
N LEU A 264 12.87 -59.98 4.06
CA LEU A 264 14.29 -59.93 3.67
C LEU A 264 14.58 -58.78 2.71
N ARG A 265 13.54 -58.14 2.17
CA ARG A 265 13.63 -57.03 1.22
C ARG A 265 12.65 -55.93 1.57
N PRO A 266 13.00 -54.66 1.29
CA PRO A 266 12.04 -53.57 1.39
C PRO A 266 10.92 -53.78 0.36
N PHE A 267 9.67 -53.79 0.83
CA PHE A 267 8.48 -53.81 0.00
C PHE A 267 7.62 -52.60 0.36
N THR A 268 6.98 -51.98 -0.62
CA THR A 268 6.10 -50.83 -0.41
C THR A 268 4.64 -51.27 -0.36
N LEU A 269 3.93 -50.99 0.74
CA LEU A 269 2.47 -51.10 0.75
C LEU A 269 1.90 -49.96 -0.11
N LEU A 270 1.32 -50.30 -1.25
CA LEU A 270 0.82 -49.33 -2.25
C LEU A 270 -0.36 -48.49 -1.72
N ASP A 271 -1.22 -49.04 -0.86
CA ASP A 271 -2.47 -48.39 -0.44
C ASP A 271 -2.28 -47.21 0.52
N THR A 272 -1.22 -47.20 1.33
CA THR A 272 -1.01 -46.17 2.35
C THR A 272 -0.46 -44.87 1.76
N ARG A 273 0.36 -44.96 0.72
CA ARG A 273 0.97 -43.79 0.06
C ARG A 273 -0.05 -42.97 -0.73
N HIS A 274 -0.97 -43.63 -1.44
CA HIS A 274 -2.05 -42.93 -2.17
C HIS A 274 -2.99 -42.18 -1.23
N ARG A 275 -3.33 -42.77 -0.08
CA ARG A 275 -4.17 -42.10 0.93
C ARG A 275 -3.50 -40.88 1.55
N LEU A 276 -2.19 -40.96 1.85
CA LEU A 276 -1.44 -39.83 2.38
C LEU A 276 -1.29 -38.70 1.36
N GLN A 277 -1.08 -39.03 0.08
CA GLN A 277 -0.97 -38.02 -0.98
C GLN A 277 -2.26 -37.21 -1.16
N GLN A 278 -3.44 -37.82 -0.98
CA GLN A 278 -4.74 -37.13 -0.99
C GLN A 278 -5.01 -36.24 0.25
N GLY A 279 -4.13 -36.31 1.25
CA GLY A 279 -4.22 -35.51 2.48
C GLY A 279 -3.36 -34.24 2.47
N VAL A 280 -2.42 -34.11 1.53
CA VAL A 280 -1.49 -32.96 1.47
C VAL A 280 -1.98 -31.97 0.42
N PHE A 281 -1.94 -30.67 0.74
CA PHE A 281 -2.48 -29.55 -0.07
C PHE A 281 -4.00 -29.45 -0.12
N ARG A 282 -4.68 -29.63 1.01
CA ARG A 282 -6.07 -29.22 1.14
C ARG A 282 -6.16 -27.71 1.37
N PRO A 283 -7.15 -27.01 0.78
CA PRO A 283 -7.41 -25.61 1.09
C PRO A 283 -7.68 -25.41 2.59
N ASP A 284 -7.26 -24.27 3.15
CA ASP A 284 -7.41 -23.91 4.58
C ASP A 284 -8.88 -23.59 4.99
N HIS A 285 -9.83 -23.72 4.05
CA HIS A 285 -11.24 -23.51 4.27
C HIS A 285 -12.03 -24.76 3.89
N SER A 286 -13.14 -25.00 4.59
CA SER A 286 -14.09 -26.06 4.22
C SER A 286 -14.62 -25.78 2.82
N LEU A 287 -14.27 -26.63 1.87
CA LEU A 287 -14.88 -26.59 0.54
C LEU A 287 -16.38 -26.93 0.67
N PRO A 288 -17.23 -26.36 -0.20
CA PRO A 288 -18.64 -26.76 -0.26
C PRO A 288 -18.77 -28.27 -0.41
N THR A 289 -19.56 -28.89 0.46
CA THR A 289 -19.79 -30.35 0.48
C THR A 289 -20.86 -30.81 -0.50
N MET A 290 -21.58 -29.86 -1.11
CA MET A 290 -22.65 -30.07 -2.07
C MET A 290 -22.27 -29.39 -3.38
N THR A 291 -22.69 -29.94 -4.51
CA THR A 291 -22.51 -29.27 -5.81
C THR A 291 -23.45 -28.06 -5.91
N ILE A 292 -23.16 -27.15 -6.84
CA ILE A 292 -24.00 -25.96 -7.10
C ILE A 292 -25.43 -26.38 -7.44
N ASP A 293 -25.58 -27.45 -8.24
CA ASP A 293 -26.88 -27.98 -8.64
C ASP A 293 -27.65 -28.57 -7.45
N GLU A 294 -26.98 -29.33 -6.59
CA GLU A 294 -27.56 -29.93 -5.38
C GLU A 294 -27.99 -28.84 -4.37
N TYR A 295 -27.19 -27.78 -4.25
CA TYR A 295 -27.53 -26.61 -3.43
C TYR A 295 -28.75 -25.85 -4.00
N LEU A 296 -28.82 -25.66 -5.32
CA LEU A 296 -29.97 -25.02 -5.98
C LEU A 296 -31.25 -25.84 -5.79
N GLU A 297 -31.19 -27.17 -5.88
CA GLU A 297 -32.34 -28.04 -5.62
C GLU A 297 -32.80 -27.97 -4.16
N GLU A 298 -31.86 -27.89 -3.20
CA GLU A 298 -32.16 -27.71 -1.80
C GLU A 298 -32.78 -26.34 -1.50
N GLU A 299 -32.28 -25.26 -2.09
CA GLU A 299 -32.89 -23.94 -2.02
C GLU A 299 -34.27 -23.89 -2.70
N LYS A 300 -34.46 -24.58 -3.84
CA LYS A 300 -35.78 -24.71 -4.49
C LYS A 300 -36.78 -25.41 -3.58
N ARG A 301 -36.37 -26.52 -2.96
CA ARG A 301 -37.18 -27.27 -1.98
C ARG A 301 -37.50 -26.44 -0.74
N ARG A 302 -36.59 -25.59 -0.29
CA ARG A 302 -36.80 -24.65 0.83
C ARG A 302 -37.62 -23.41 0.44
N GLY A 303 -37.96 -23.27 -0.85
CA GLY A 303 -38.71 -22.12 -1.36
C GLY A 303 -37.90 -20.82 -1.42
N GLY A 304 -36.57 -20.91 -1.35
CA GLY A 304 -35.65 -19.76 -1.46
C GLY A 304 -35.39 -19.30 -2.90
N ILE A 305 -35.78 -20.11 -3.89
CA ILE A 305 -35.72 -19.74 -5.31
C ILE A 305 -37.01 -19.02 -5.70
N ILE A 306 -36.88 -17.73 -6.02
CA ILE A 306 -37.96 -16.91 -6.59
C ILE A 306 -38.16 -17.34 -8.05
N GLU A 307 -39.16 -18.18 -8.29
CA GLU A 307 -39.59 -18.57 -9.63
C GLU A 307 -40.52 -17.47 -10.18
N GLY A 308 -39.94 -16.41 -10.74
CA GLY A 308 -40.68 -15.26 -11.27
C GLY A 308 -40.03 -13.93 -10.94
N GLY A 309 -39.06 -13.52 -11.75
CA GLY A 309 -38.27 -12.30 -11.54
C GLY A 309 -37.57 -11.79 -12.80
N GLY A 310 -38.15 -12.05 -13.97
CA GLY A 310 -37.71 -11.46 -15.24
C GLY A 310 -38.50 -10.18 -15.57
N GLU A 311 -38.21 -9.56 -16.72
CA GLU A 311 -38.87 -8.33 -17.22
C GLU A 311 -40.41 -8.37 -17.20
N GLN A 312 -41.01 -9.55 -17.25
CA GLN A 312 -42.46 -9.76 -17.12
C GLN A 312 -43.04 -9.31 -15.77
N SER A 313 -42.25 -9.37 -14.69
CA SER A 313 -42.68 -8.97 -13.33
C SER A 313 -42.73 -7.44 -13.15
N GLY A 314 -42.14 -6.69 -14.09
CA GLY A 314 -42.19 -5.22 -14.14
C GLY A 314 -43.41 -4.66 -14.89
N ILE A 315 -44.17 -5.51 -15.58
CA ILE A 315 -45.39 -5.11 -16.28
C ILE A 315 -46.51 -5.03 -15.24
N ARG A 316 -46.80 -3.82 -14.76
CA ARG A 316 -48.04 -3.59 -13.99
C ARG A 316 -49.22 -3.74 -14.95
N PRO A 317 -50.14 -4.70 -14.75
CA PRO A 317 -51.38 -4.70 -15.52
C PRO A 317 -52.11 -3.38 -15.21
N GLU A 318 -52.46 -2.62 -16.25
CA GLU A 318 -53.28 -1.42 -16.09
C GLU A 318 -54.66 -1.86 -15.53
N PRO A 319 -55.13 -1.25 -14.43
CA PRO A 319 -56.48 -1.52 -13.92
C PRO A 319 -57.52 -1.13 -14.98
N ASP A 320 -58.43 -2.04 -15.27
CA ASP A 320 -59.55 -1.80 -16.18
C ASP A 320 -60.62 -0.98 -15.44
N GLU A 321 -60.68 0.33 -15.70
CA GLU A 321 -61.52 1.30 -14.96
C GLU A 321 -63.04 1.09 -15.16
N ASP A 322 -63.44 0.23 -16.11
CA ASP A 322 -64.83 -0.06 -16.44
C ASP A 322 -65.46 -1.17 -15.54
N ASP A 323 -64.66 -1.84 -14.70
CA ASP A 323 -65.11 -2.90 -13.79
C ASP A 323 -65.34 -2.34 -12.36
N LEU A 324 -66.58 -1.87 -12.11
CA LEU A 324 -66.98 -1.20 -10.87
C LEU A 324 -66.69 -2.02 -9.60
N GLU A 325 -66.75 -3.35 -9.66
CA GLU A 325 -66.46 -4.20 -8.48
C GLU A 325 -64.98 -4.14 -8.07
N LYS A 326 -64.06 -4.11 -9.03
CA LYS A 326 -62.61 -4.02 -8.73
C LYS A 326 -62.22 -2.65 -8.19
N ALA A 327 -62.82 -1.58 -8.74
CA ALA A 327 -62.57 -0.23 -8.25
C ALA A 327 -63.03 -0.07 -6.79
N ASP A 328 -64.18 -0.65 -6.43
CA ASP A 328 -64.67 -0.64 -5.04
C ASP A 328 -63.77 -1.45 -4.10
N GLU A 329 -63.28 -2.63 -4.52
CA GLU A 329 -62.34 -3.43 -3.73
C GLU A 329 -61.01 -2.71 -3.46
N GLU A 330 -60.46 -2.02 -4.47
CA GLU A 330 -59.24 -1.24 -4.31
C GLU A 330 -59.45 -0.08 -3.35
N THR A 331 -60.62 0.57 -3.43
CA THR A 331 -60.97 1.67 -2.52
C THR A 331 -61.11 1.17 -1.07
N ILE A 332 -61.69 -0.02 -0.87
CA ILE A 332 -61.78 -0.65 0.45
C ILE A 332 -60.40 -1.03 0.98
N LYS A 333 -59.53 -1.62 0.14
CA LYS A 333 -58.15 -1.95 0.52
C LYS A 333 -57.32 -0.73 0.89
N ALA A 334 -57.49 0.38 0.14
CA ALA A 334 -56.81 1.63 0.43
C ALA A 334 -57.23 2.19 1.80
N ARG A 335 -58.55 2.19 2.11
CA ARG A 335 -59.04 2.61 3.42
C ARG A 335 -58.54 1.73 4.55
N ALA A 336 -58.57 0.41 4.38
CA ALA A 336 -58.05 -0.53 5.37
C ALA A 336 -56.54 -0.33 5.62
N TRP A 337 -55.80 0.05 4.58
CA TRP A 337 -54.38 0.34 4.70
C TRP A 337 -54.09 1.65 5.43
N ASP A 338 -54.92 2.67 5.20
CA ASP A 338 -54.83 3.94 5.93
C ASP A 338 -55.19 3.73 7.41
N GLU A 339 -56.25 2.98 7.73
CA GLU A 339 -56.63 2.62 9.11
C GLU A 339 -55.51 1.82 9.81
N PHE A 340 -54.91 0.84 9.13
CA PHE A 340 -53.75 0.13 9.66
C PHE A 340 -52.55 1.03 9.95
N LYS A 341 -52.28 2.02 9.09
CA LYS A 341 -51.19 2.99 9.31
C LYS A 341 -51.47 3.93 10.47
N GLU A 342 -52.72 4.32 10.67
CA GLU A 342 -53.13 5.13 11.83
C GLU A 342 -53.01 4.32 13.13
N GLU A 343 -53.42 3.05 13.13
CA GLU A 343 -53.26 2.14 14.27
C GLU A 343 -51.80 1.80 14.58
N ASN A 344 -50.93 1.81 13.57
CA ASN A 344 -49.51 1.45 13.68
C ASN A 344 -48.60 2.66 13.36
N PRO A 345 -48.58 3.69 14.22
CA PRO A 345 -47.77 4.88 13.99
C PRO A 345 -46.29 4.53 13.94
N LYS A 346 -45.56 5.22 13.06
CA LYS A 346 -44.15 4.99 12.80
C LYS A 346 -43.34 5.23 14.08
N GLY A 347 -42.68 4.19 14.59
CA GLY A 347 -41.93 4.24 15.85
C GLY A 347 -42.66 3.68 17.08
N SER A 348 -43.82 3.03 16.90
CA SER A 348 -44.50 2.22 17.93
C SER A 348 -43.73 0.95 18.35
N GLY A 349 -42.63 0.61 17.65
CA GLY A 349 -41.69 -0.45 18.04
C GLY A 349 -40.61 0.01 19.02
N ASN A 350 -39.81 -0.96 19.52
CA ASN A 350 -38.78 -0.87 20.56
C ASN A 350 -38.42 0.54 21.08
N THR A 351 -39.21 1.02 22.03
CA THR A 351 -38.96 2.26 22.79
C THR A 351 -38.10 2.03 24.03
N LEU A 352 -37.71 0.79 24.33
CA LEU A 352 -36.97 0.42 25.56
C LEU A 352 -35.45 0.62 25.47
N ASN A 353 -34.90 0.85 24.27
CA ASN A 353 -33.47 1.14 24.06
C ASN A 353 -33.22 2.61 23.68
N ARG A 354 -33.84 3.54 24.41
CA ARG A 354 -33.36 4.93 24.48
C ARG A 354 -32.58 5.11 25.79
N GLY A 355 -31.37 4.59 25.79
CA GLY A 355 -30.32 4.80 26.80
C GLY A 355 -29.09 5.36 26.11
#